data_AF-A0A1B6VFY4-F1
#
_entry.id   AF-A0A1B6VFY4-F1
#
_cell.length_a   1.000
_cell.length_b   1.000
_cell.length_c   1.000
_cell.angle_alpha   90.00
_cell.angle_beta   90.00
_cell.angle_gamma   90.00
#
_symmetry.space_group_name_H-M   'P 1'
#
loop_
_entity.id
_entity.type
_entity.pdbx_description
1 polymer ?
#
loop_
_entity_poly.entity_id
_entity_poly.type
_entity_poly.pdbx_seq_one_letter_code
_entity_poly.pdbx_strand_id
1 'polypeptide(L)'
;MAFAVQLPPAQIKVFALSMGKRAKSDQINAELIARFLALRLEVGRTPPDEKLQLLRSIPDIGLVSVAMLLAEMPELGRMTATEAAAMTGLAPMAHDSGAMRGKRVISGGRRSLRHVLFQAGLAVACHNPVLKVVAKRMKQRGKPHKLVIVGIARRLITITNAVLKTGLPWRVSSAA
;
A
#
# COMPACT_ATOMS: atom_id res chain seq x y z
N MET A 1 31.71 -7.87 -6.82
CA MET A 1 30.72 -7.14 -6.00
C MET A 1 29.45 -7.97 -5.93
N ALA A 2 29.16 -8.62 -4.79
CA ALA A 2 27.98 -9.46 -4.64
C ALA A 2 26.78 -8.58 -4.24
N PHE A 3 25.82 -8.39 -5.15
CA PHE A 3 24.57 -7.70 -4.84
C PHE A 3 23.60 -8.68 -4.19
N ALA A 4 23.24 -8.43 -2.92
CA ALA A 4 22.21 -9.20 -2.25
C ALA A 4 20.84 -8.90 -2.88
N VAL A 5 20.22 -9.89 -3.51
CA VAL A 5 18.87 -9.79 -4.07
C VAL A 5 17.87 -10.25 -3.01
N GLN A 6 17.04 -9.33 -2.53
CA GLN A 6 15.98 -9.67 -1.58
C GLN A 6 14.77 -10.25 -2.33
N LEU A 7 14.51 -11.53 -2.10
CA LEU A 7 13.41 -12.26 -2.74
C LEU A 7 12.15 -12.21 -1.87
N PRO A 8 10.98 -11.85 -2.42
CA PRO A 8 9.72 -11.91 -1.68
C PRO A 8 9.31 -13.37 -1.42
N PRO A 9 9.28 -13.86 -0.16
CA PRO A 9 9.06 -15.28 0.13
C PRO A 9 7.69 -15.79 -0.35
N ALA A 10 6.69 -14.90 -0.40
CA ALA A 10 5.35 -15.20 -0.88
C ALA A 10 5.32 -15.49 -2.40
N GLN A 11 6.11 -14.76 -3.20
CA GLN A 11 6.16 -14.96 -4.66
C GLN A 11 6.90 -16.25 -5.01
N ILE A 12 7.96 -16.59 -4.27
CA ILE A 12 8.67 -17.86 -4.41
C ILE A 12 7.73 -19.03 -4.10
N LYS A 13 6.92 -18.92 -3.04
CA LYS A 13 5.95 -19.95 -2.67
C LYS A 13 4.86 -20.15 -3.73
N VAL A 14 4.33 -19.08 -4.32
CA VAL A 14 3.34 -19.16 -5.40
C VAL A 14 3.97 -19.75 -6.67
N PHE A 15 5.19 -19.36 -7.00
CA PHE A 15 5.94 -19.92 -8.12
C PHE A 15 6.26 -21.41 -7.93
N ALA A 16 6.60 -21.84 -6.72
CA ALA A 16 6.78 -23.25 -6.38
C ALA A 16 5.50 -24.06 -6.62
N LEU A 17 4.35 -23.49 -6.26
CA LEU A 17 3.04 -24.11 -6.49
C LEU A 17 2.70 -24.20 -7.98
N SER A 18 3.01 -23.19 -8.80
CA SER A 18 2.80 -23.24 -10.25
C SER A 18 3.71 -24.26 -10.95
N MET A 19 4.90 -24.52 -10.39
CA MET A 19 5.84 -25.53 -10.87
C MET A 19 5.52 -26.96 -10.35
N GLY A 20 4.40 -27.13 -9.63
CA GLY A 20 3.96 -28.43 -9.08
C GLY A 20 4.84 -28.97 -7.95
N LYS A 21 5.75 -28.17 -7.39
CA LYS A 21 6.67 -28.59 -6.33
C LYS A 21 6.01 -28.36 -4.97
N ARG A 22 5.70 -29.46 -4.27
CA ARG A 22 5.07 -29.44 -2.92
C ARG A 22 6.03 -29.76 -1.77
N ALA A 23 7.17 -30.38 -2.05
CA ALA A 23 8.21 -30.72 -1.07
C ALA A 23 9.08 -29.51 -0.73
N LYS A 24 9.53 -29.42 0.53
CA LYS A 24 10.38 -28.33 1.04
C LYS A 24 11.73 -28.92 1.50
N SER A 25 12.68 -29.04 0.58
CA SER A 25 14.09 -29.27 0.92
C SER A 25 14.91 -28.05 0.53
N ASP A 26 16.08 -27.87 1.16
CA ASP A 26 16.95 -26.74 0.87
C ASP A 26 17.46 -26.75 -0.57
N GLN A 27 17.67 -27.94 -1.14
CA GLN A 27 18.04 -28.11 -2.56
C GLN A 27 16.90 -27.67 -3.49
N ILE A 28 15.65 -28.02 -3.19
CA ILE A 28 14.47 -27.59 -3.96
C ILE A 28 14.27 -26.07 -3.83
N ASN A 29 14.48 -25.52 -2.64
CA ASN A 29 14.36 -24.08 -2.38
C ASN A 29 15.41 -23.29 -3.18
N ALA A 30 16.67 -23.73 -3.19
CA ALA A 30 17.74 -23.09 -3.94
C ALA A 30 17.48 -23.13 -5.46
N GLU A 31 17.02 -24.27 -5.98
CA GLU A 31 16.68 -24.43 -7.40
C GLU A 31 15.50 -23.52 -7.80
N LEU A 32 14.45 -23.45 -6.98
CA LEU A 32 13.29 -22.58 -7.20
C LEU A 32 13.68 -21.10 -7.19
N ILE A 33 14.57 -20.70 -6.28
CA ILE A 33 15.11 -19.34 -6.21
C ILE A 33 15.89 -19.02 -7.48
N ALA A 34 16.80 -19.89 -7.90
CA ALA A 34 17.60 -19.70 -9.11
C ALA A 34 16.72 -19.61 -10.37
N ARG A 35 15.69 -20.46 -10.46
CA ARG A 35 14.77 -20.51 -11.60
C ARG A 35 13.81 -19.33 -11.63
N PHE A 36 13.33 -18.88 -10.47
CA PHE A 36 12.55 -17.65 -10.33
C PHE A 36 13.37 -16.42 -10.73
N LEU A 37 14.66 -16.40 -10.37
CA LEU A 37 15.59 -15.34 -10.79
C LEU A 37 15.87 -15.39 -12.30
N ALA A 38 16.05 -16.58 -12.88
CA ALA A 38 16.34 -16.74 -14.31
C ALA A 38 15.14 -16.39 -15.23
N LEU A 39 13.90 -16.59 -14.76
CA LEU A 39 12.69 -16.15 -15.48
C LEU A 39 12.42 -14.65 -15.34
N ARG A 40 13.06 -14.02 -14.36
CA ARG A 40 13.12 -12.57 -14.31
C ARG A 40 14.12 -12.13 -15.38
N LEU A 41 13.61 -11.79 -16.56
CA LEU A 41 14.30 -10.81 -17.42
C LEU A 41 14.78 -9.71 -16.48
N GLU A 42 16.07 -9.36 -16.56
CA GLU A 42 16.63 -8.28 -15.76
C GLU A 42 15.71 -7.07 -15.89
N VAL A 43 14.80 -6.90 -14.92
CA VAL A 43 14.22 -5.60 -14.63
C VAL A 43 15.39 -4.90 -14.00
N GLY A 44 16.25 -4.38 -14.88
CA GLY A 44 17.33 -3.50 -14.54
C GLY A 44 16.79 -2.54 -13.50
N ARG A 45 17.57 -2.33 -12.46
CA ARG A 45 17.25 -1.39 -11.40
C ARG A 45 17.08 -0.02 -12.06
N THR A 46 15.88 0.33 -12.50
CA THR A 46 15.58 1.66 -13.00
C THR A 46 15.58 2.58 -11.78
N PRO A 47 16.53 3.52 -11.68
CA PRO A 47 16.43 4.61 -10.72
C PRO A 47 15.20 5.44 -11.07
N PRO A 48 14.57 6.11 -10.10
CA PRO A 48 13.10 6.14 -10.03
C PRO A 48 12.47 7.12 -11.01
N ASP A 49 11.31 6.73 -11.58
CA ASP A 49 10.25 7.65 -11.98
C ASP A 49 10.08 8.73 -10.89
N GLU A 50 10.06 10.01 -11.25
CA GLU A 50 9.96 11.16 -10.33
C GLU A 50 8.88 10.94 -9.26
N LYS A 51 7.77 10.31 -9.65
CA LYS A 51 6.66 9.94 -8.77
C LYS A 51 7.07 8.97 -7.65
N LEU A 52 7.93 8.00 -7.94
CA LEU A 52 8.43 7.04 -6.94
C LEU A 52 9.30 7.76 -5.88
N GLN A 53 10.11 8.75 -6.27
CA GLN A 53 10.88 9.55 -5.30
C GLN A 53 9.96 10.37 -4.40
N LEU A 54 8.99 11.06 -5.00
CA LEU A 54 8.00 11.85 -4.28
C LEU A 54 7.22 10.99 -3.28
N LEU A 55 6.76 9.81 -3.67
CA LEU A 55 6.03 8.94 -2.74
C LEU A 55 6.91 8.33 -1.66
N ARG A 56 8.18 8.03 -1.95
CA ARG A 56 9.15 7.53 -0.95
C ARG A 56 9.54 8.59 0.07
N SER A 57 9.28 9.87 -0.17
CA SER A 57 9.45 10.93 0.82
C SER A 57 8.45 10.87 1.98
N ILE A 58 7.35 10.14 1.84
CA ILE A 58 6.38 9.92 2.92
C ILE A 58 6.97 8.89 3.90
N PRO A 59 7.16 9.23 5.19
CA PRO A 59 7.71 8.28 6.16
C PRO A 59 6.81 7.07 6.33
N ASP A 60 7.46 5.90 6.48
CA ASP A 60 6.83 4.62 6.81
C ASP A 60 5.90 4.03 5.72
N ILE A 61 5.97 4.55 4.49
CA ILE A 61 5.39 3.87 3.33
C ILE A 61 6.39 2.89 2.71
N GLY A 62 6.00 1.62 2.61
CA GLY A 62 6.83 0.56 2.05
C GLY A 62 7.01 0.66 0.53
N LEU A 63 8.15 0.21 0.01
CA LEU A 63 8.45 0.23 -1.43
C LEU A 63 7.41 -0.56 -2.25
N VAL A 64 6.96 -1.70 -1.74
CA VAL A 64 5.91 -2.52 -2.39
C VAL A 64 4.61 -1.74 -2.52
N SER A 65 4.23 -0.99 -1.48
CA SER A 65 3.02 -0.17 -1.49
C SER A 65 3.10 0.94 -2.51
N VAL A 66 4.24 1.64 -2.58
CA VAL A 66 4.46 2.69 -3.58
C VAL A 66 4.45 2.12 -5.00
N ALA A 67 5.20 1.04 -5.24
CA ALA A 67 5.26 0.40 -6.56
C ALA A 67 3.88 -0.08 -7.02
N MET A 68 3.09 -0.69 -6.14
CA MET A 68 1.72 -1.09 -6.47
C MET A 68 0.80 0.08 -6.76
N LEU A 69 0.91 1.18 -6.00
CA LEU A 69 0.11 2.37 -6.27
C LEU A 69 0.43 2.97 -7.64
N LEU A 70 1.71 3.05 -8.01
CA LEU A 70 2.11 3.58 -9.32
C LEU A 70 1.72 2.64 -10.47
N ALA A 71 1.83 1.32 -10.27
CA ALA A 71 1.47 0.33 -11.29
C ALA A 71 -0.05 0.22 -11.49
N GLU A 72 -0.82 0.21 -10.39
CA GLU A 72 -2.27 0.01 -10.46
C GLU A 72 -3.08 1.31 -10.50
N MET A 73 -2.51 2.48 -10.20
CA MET A 73 -3.20 3.79 -10.26
C MET A 73 -2.40 4.87 -11.01
N PRO A 74 -2.22 4.75 -12.35
CA PRO A 74 -1.54 5.79 -13.14
C PRO A 74 -2.21 7.18 -13.06
N GLU A 75 -3.51 7.23 -12.75
CA GLU A 75 -4.32 8.43 -12.57
C GLU A 75 -4.07 9.18 -11.23
N LEU A 76 -3.29 8.61 -10.30
CA LEU A 76 -2.98 9.21 -9.00
C LEU A 76 -2.19 10.52 -9.17
N GLY A 77 -2.63 11.57 -8.47
CA GLY A 77 -2.13 12.95 -8.63
C GLY A 77 -3.04 13.84 -9.48
N ARG A 78 -3.92 13.27 -10.31
CA ARG A 78 -4.89 14.04 -11.13
C ARG A 78 -6.30 14.04 -10.56
N MET A 79 -6.62 13.05 -9.74
CA MET A 79 -7.94 12.88 -9.14
C MET A 79 -8.14 13.68 -7.85
N THR A 80 -9.38 13.79 -7.41
CA THR A 80 -9.75 14.30 -6.10
C THR A 80 -9.42 13.30 -4.98
N ALA A 81 -9.33 13.80 -3.75
CA ALA A 81 -9.09 12.95 -2.58
C ALA A 81 -10.17 11.86 -2.37
N THR A 82 -11.42 12.18 -2.72
CA THR A 82 -12.56 11.26 -2.61
C THR A 82 -12.48 10.16 -3.65
N GLU A 83 -12.17 10.51 -4.91
CA GLU A 83 -11.94 9.54 -5.99
C GLU A 83 -10.78 8.60 -5.65
N ALA A 84 -9.68 9.11 -5.10
CA ALA A 84 -8.55 8.28 -4.68
C ALA A 84 -8.93 7.26 -3.60
N ALA A 85 -9.71 7.70 -2.61
CA ALA A 85 -10.22 6.79 -1.58
C ALA A 85 -11.24 5.78 -2.15
N ALA A 86 -12.06 6.18 -3.12
CA ALA A 86 -13.05 5.30 -3.75
C ALA A 86 -12.39 4.24 -4.65
N MET A 87 -11.44 4.64 -5.49
CA MET A 87 -10.68 3.74 -6.38
C MET A 87 -9.89 2.68 -5.61
N THR A 88 -9.40 3.03 -4.42
CA THR A 88 -8.71 2.09 -3.52
C THR A 88 -9.66 1.28 -2.63
N GLY A 89 -10.97 1.51 -2.70
CA GLY A 89 -11.96 0.81 -1.90
C GLY A 89 -11.91 1.13 -0.41
N LEU A 90 -11.40 2.32 -0.05
CA LEU A 90 -11.28 2.83 1.33
C LEU A 90 -12.33 3.91 1.65
N ALA A 91 -13.06 4.40 0.66
CA ALA A 91 -14.18 5.31 0.86
C ALA A 91 -15.37 4.57 1.54
N PRO A 92 -15.94 5.12 2.62
CA PRO A 92 -17.19 4.63 3.19
C PRO A 92 -18.33 4.85 2.21
N MET A 93 -19.02 3.79 1.84
CA MET A 93 -20.16 3.82 0.92
C MET A 93 -21.47 3.86 1.69
N ALA A 94 -22.44 4.58 1.12
CA ALA A 94 -23.81 4.57 1.60
C ALA A 94 -24.46 3.21 1.32
N HIS A 95 -25.30 2.76 2.25
CA HIS A 95 -26.07 1.53 2.13
C HIS A 95 -27.52 1.84 2.54
N ASP A 96 -28.11 2.80 1.83
CA ASP A 96 -29.44 3.32 2.11
C ASP A 96 -30.43 2.80 1.07
N SER A 97 -31.67 2.54 1.48
CA SER A 97 -32.76 2.15 0.58
C SER A 97 -34.06 2.77 1.06
N GLY A 98 -34.70 3.61 0.24
CA GLY A 98 -35.91 4.33 0.65
C GLY A 98 -35.70 5.07 1.97
N ALA A 99 -36.49 4.73 3.00
CA ALA A 99 -36.39 5.30 4.34
C ALA A 99 -35.25 4.71 5.21
N MET A 100 -34.63 3.60 4.80
CA MET A 100 -33.57 2.95 5.57
C MET A 100 -32.25 3.71 5.44
N ARG A 101 -31.67 4.09 6.59
CA ARG A 101 -30.28 4.56 6.68
C ARG A 101 -29.37 3.47 7.23
N GLY A 102 -28.58 2.85 6.36
CA GLY A 102 -27.67 1.77 6.72
C GLY A 102 -26.30 2.25 7.19
N LYS A 103 -25.60 1.36 7.90
CA LYS A 103 -24.23 1.61 8.37
C LYS A 103 -23.29 1.77 7.18
N ARG A 104 -22.48 2.83 7.19
CA ARG A 104 -21.45 3.07 6.17
C ARG A 104 -20.34 2.02 6.29
N VAL A 105 -20.04 1.35 5.18
CA VAL A 105 -19.00 0.33 5.09
C VAL A 105 -18.11 0.60 3.89
N ILE A 106 -16.86 0.15 3.95
CA ILE A 106 -15.98 0.19 2.77
C ILE A 106 -16.40 -0.91 1.80
N SER A 107 -16.54 -0.59 0.51
CA SER A 107 -16.90 -1.53 -0.54
C SER A 107 -16.33 -1.05 -1.89
N GLY A 108 -16.33 -1.94 -2.89
CA GLY A 108 -15.82 -1.65 -4.23
C GLY A 108 -14.31 -1.42 -4.30
N GLY A 109 -13.88 -0.67 -5.31
CA GLY A 109 -12.48 -0.32 -5.59
C GLY A 109 -11.56 -1.51 -5.92
N ARG A 110 -10.27 -1.21 -6.09
CA ARG A 110 -9.22 -2.19 -6.37
C ARG A 110 -8.84 -2.93 -5.08
N ARG A 111 -9.28 -4.20 -4.95
CA ARG A 111 -9.11 -5.02 -3.73
C ARG A 111 -7.63 -5.22 -3.35
N SER A 112 -6.75 -5.40 -4.33
CA SER A 112 -5.28 -5.45 -4.18
C SER A 112 -4.75 -4.23 -3.43
N LEU A 113 -5.10 -3.03 -3.90
CA LEU A 113 -4.70 -1.77 -3.29
C LEU A 113 -5.29 -1.59 -1.89
N ARG A 114 -6.54 -2.01 -1.65
CA ARG A 114 -7.12 -1.99 -0.30
C ARG A 114 -6.27 -2.80 0.69
N HIS A 115 -5.85 -4.01 0.30
CA HIS A 115 -5.05 -4.87 1.18
C HIS A 115 -3.68 -4.25 1.45
N VAL A 116 -3.02 -3.72 0.42
CA VAL A 116 -1.68 -3.14 0.56
C VAL A 116 -1.70 -1.83 1.33
N LEU A 117 -2.72 -1.00 1.14
CA LEU A 117 -2.91 0.21 1.93
C LEU A 117 -3.30 -0.09 3.37
N PHE A 118 -3.99 -1.20 3.64
CA PHE A 118 -4.22 -1.66 5.02
C PHE A 118 -2.89 -2.02 5.71
N GLN A 119 -2.00 -2.75 5.03
CA GLN A 119 -0.67 -3.07 5.56
C GLN A 119 0.20 -1.82 5.74
N ALA A 120 0.20 -0.90 4.77
CA ALA A 120 0.87 0.38 4.90
C ALA A 120 0.29 1.20 6.06
N GLY A 121 -1.04 1.19 6.22
CA GLY A 121 -1.74 1.86 7.31
C GLY A 121 -1.32 1.37 8.70
N LEU A 122 -1.02 0.07 8.87
CA LEU A 122 -0.47 -0.47 10.12
C LEU A 122 0.90 0.14 10.46
N ALA A 123 1.84 0.11 9.50
CA ALA A 123 3.18 0.66 9.71
C ALA A 123 3.13 2.18 10.00
N VAL A 124 2.37 2.90 9.18
CA VAL A 124 2.18 4.35 9.28
C VAL A 124 1.50 4.75 10.60
N ALA A 125 0.53 3.98 11.08
CA ALA A 125 -0.12 4.26 12.36
C ALA A 125 0.82 4.09 13.57
N CYS A 126 1.88 3.30 13.44
CA CYS A 126 2.83 3.02 14.52
C CYS A 126 4.03 3.97 14.52
N HIS A 127 4.54 4.32 13.34
CA HIS A 127 5.85 4.98 13.20
C HIS A 127 5.77 6.41 12.67
N ASN A 128 4.80 6.73 11.81
CA ASN A 128 4.76 8.05 11.17
C ASN A 128 4.41 9.13 12.21
N PRO A 129 5.23 10.18 12.36
CA PRO A 129 5.09 11.14 13.45
C PRO A 129 3.75 11.90 13.42
N VAL A 130 3.19 12.15 12.24
CA VAL A 130 1.92 12.87 12.09
C VAL A 130 0.72 11.92 12.21
N LEU A 131 0.76 10.81 11.49
CA LEU A 131 -0.38 9.89 11.40
C LEU A 131 -0.56 9.02 12.64
N LYS A 132 0.52 8.74 13.38
CA LYS A 132 0.46 8.08 14.69
C LYS A 132 -0.39 8.87 15.69
N VAL A 133 -0.26 10.20 15.72
CA VAL A 133 -1.07 11.06 16.61
C VAL A 133 -2.54 11.00 16.24
N VAL A 134 -2.86 10.98 14.94
CA VAL A 134 -4.24 10.79 14.46
C VAL A 134 -4.77 9.42 14.88
N ALA A 135 -3.99 8.35 14.70
CA ALA A 135 -4.37 6.99 15.07
C ALA A 135 -4.65 6.87 16.58
N LYS A 136 -3.78 7.44 17.43
CA LYS A 136 -3.95 7.47 18.88
C LYS A 136 -5.24 8.19 19.28
N ARG A 137 -5.53 9.37 18.70
CA ARG A 137 -6.77 10.10 18.94
C ARG A 137 -8.01 9.31 18.54
N MET A 138 -7.98 8.60 17.40
CA MET A 138 -9.10 7.75 16.99
C MET A 138 -9.31 6.59 17.97
N LYS A 139 -8.23 5.96 18.45
CA LYS A 139 -8.30 4.88 19.45
C LYS A 139 -8.86 5.37 20.79
N GLN A 140 -8.43 6.56 21.26
CA GLN A 140 -8.95 7.19 22.49
C GLN A 140 -10.44 7.49 22.40
N ARG A 141 -10.97 7.79 21.22
CA ARG A 141 -12.42 7.94 20.96
C ARG A 141 -13.19 6.61 20.91
N GLY A 142 -12.59 5.50 21.36
CA GLY A 142 -13.23 4.19 21.39
C GLY A 142 -13.43 3.54 20.02
N LYS A 143 -12.76 4.01 18.96
CA LYS A 143 -12.91 3.39 17.64
C LYS A 143 -12.23 2.00 17.60
N PRO A 144 -12.91 0.96 17.07
CA PRO A 144 -12.31 -0.35 16.85
C PRO A 144 -11.00 -0.26 16.06
N HIS A 145 -10.02 -1.09 16.42
CA HIS A 145 -8.68 -1.07 15.82
C HIS A 145 -8.72 -1.09 14.28
N LYS A 146 -9.52 -1.98 13.68
CA LYS A 146 -9.65 -2.08 12.23
C LYS A 146 -10.14 -0.77 11.58
N LEU A 147 -11.05 -0.04 12.22
CA LEU A 147 -11.54 1.25 11.73
C LEU A 147 -10.48 2.35 11.84
N VAL A 148 -9.63 2.30 12.87
CA VAL A 148 -8.48 3.20 12.98
C VAL A 148 -7.54 2.99 11.80
N ILE A 149 -7.14 1.74 11.53
CA ILE A 149 -6.21 1.43 10.43
C ILE A 149 -6.80 1.79 9.07
N VAL A 150 -8.08 1.48 8.82
CA VAL A 150 -8.77 1.88 7.57
C VAL A 150 -8.81 3.41 7.44
N GLY A 151 -9.05 4.13 8.54
CA GLY A 151 -9.02 5.60 8.54
C GLY A 151 -7.64 6.18 8.22
N ILE A 152 -6.58 5.58 8.77
CA ILE A 152 -5.19 5.96 8.47
C ILE A 152 -4.83 5.62 7.03
N ALA A 153 -5.19 4.43 6.53
CA ALA A 153 -4.99 4.04 5.14
C ALA A 153 -5.70 5.00 4.17
N ARG A 154 -6.93 5.41 4.48
CA ARG A 154 -7.67 6.40 3.69
C ARG A 154 -6.96 7.76 3.70
N ARG A 155 -6.45 8.20 4.85
CA ARG A 155 -5.69 9.45 4.95
C ARG A 155 -4.36 9.38 4.21
N LEU A 156 -3.70 8.22 4.24
CA LEU A 156 -2.47 7.96 3.50
C LEU A 156 -2.69 8.13 1.99
N ILE A 157 -3.71 7.50 1.40
CA ILE A 157 -3.95 7.64 -0.04
C ILE A 157 -4.29 9.08 -0.44
N THR A 158 -4.99 9.83 0.42
CA THR A 158 -5.22 11.26 0.21
C THR A 158 -3.92 12.07 0.21
N ILE A 159 -2.99 11.77 1.12
CA ILE A 159 -1.67 12.42 1.17
C ILE A 159 -0.84 12.04 -0.07
N THR A 160 -0.79 10.76 -0.42
CA THR A 160 -0.10 10.25 -1.62
C THR A 160 -0.60 10.96 -2.88
N ASN A 161 -1.92 11.12 -3.03
CA ASN A 161 -2.51 11.87 -4.15
C ASN A 161 -2.12 13.35 -4.13
N ALA A 162 -2.10 13.99 -2.97
CA ALA A 162 -1.71 15.40 -2.84
C ALA A 162 -0.21 15.63 -3.15
N VAL A 163 0.67 14.72 -2.71
CA VAL A 163 2.12 14.77 -3.00
C VAL A 163 2.35 14.69 -4.51
N LEU A 164 1.71 13.74 -5.20
CA LEU A 164 1.82 13.65 -6.65
C LEU A 164 1.18 14.83 -7.39
N LYS A 165 0.11 15.40 -6.87
CA LYS A 165 -0.55 16.58 -7.46
C LYS A 165 0.31 17.84 -7.34
N THR A 166 1.04 17.99 -6.24
CA THR A 166 1.90 19.15 -5.99
C THR A 166 3.29 19.01 -6.61
N GLY A 167 3.74 17.78 -6.87
CA GLY A 167 5.11 17.53 -7.33
C GLY A 167 6.16 17.83 -6.26
N LEU A 168 5.75 18.08 -5.01
CA LEU A 168 6.63 18.43 -3.91
C LEU A 168 6.77 17.25 -2.95
N PRO A 169 7.99 16.97 -2.45
CA PRO A 169 8.18 15.97 -1.42
C PRO A 169 7.30 16.25 -0.20
N TRP A 170 6.89 15.18 0.47
CA TRP A 170 6.11 15.28 1.71
C TRP A 170 6.89 16.07 2.76
N ARG A 171 6.20 17.01 3.41
CA ARG A 171 6.71 17.80 4.51
C ARG A 171 5.78 17.65 5.70
N VAL A 172 6.35 17.56 6.90
CA VAL A 172 5.58 17.71 8.13
C VAL A 172 5.12 19.15 8.19
N SER A 173 3.82 19.39 7.98
CA SER A 173 3.27 20.71 8.29
C SER A 173 3.29 20.87 9.80
N SER A 174 4.27 21.60 10.30
CA SER A 174 4.29 22.18 11.64
C SER A 174 3.21 23.26 11.70
N ALA A 175 1.94 22.86 11.74
CA ALA A 175 0.90 23.78 12.15
C ALA A 175 1.02 23.96 13.67
N ALA A 176 1.56 25.11 14.06
CA ALA A 176 1.56 25.67 15.41
C ALA A 176 0.15 25.79 15.98
#